data_AF-A0A444UZM8-F1
#
_entry.id   AF-A0A444UZM8-F1
#
_cell.length_a   1.000
_cell.length_b   1.000
_cell.length_c   1.000
_cell.angle_alpha   90.00
_cell.angle_beta   90.00
_cell.angle_gamma   90.00
#
_symmetry.space_group_name_H-M   'P 1'
#
loop_
_entity.id
_entity.type
_entity.pdbx_description
1 polymer ?
#
loop_
_entity_poly.entity_id
_entity_poly.type
_entity_poly.pdbx_seq_one_letter_code
_entity_poly.pdbx_strand_id
1 'polypeptide(L)'
;MVQNMTQSIEVLDRRTQRDLQYVEKMETQMRGLESRFKQVEENHKQQLARQYKVWYMDGYHNNRFVREYKSIADFMNTDNFTSHRLPHPWSGTGQVVYNGSIYFNKFQSHIIIKFDFKTSSISKTRTLDYAGYNNMYHYAWGGHSDIDLMVDEGGLWAVYATNQNAGNIVISKLDPNTLQVLQSWATNHPKRSAGEAFMICGTLYVTNGYSGGTKVYYAFQTNTSTYEYIDIPFQNKYSHISMLDYNPKDRALYAWNNGHQVLYNVTLFHVIRSDEL
;
A
#
# COMPACT_ATOMS: atom_id res chain seq x y z
N MET A 1 48.11 -48.32 31.03
CA MET A 1 46.97 -47.97 30.15
C MET A 1 47.51 -46.91 29.19
N VAL A 2 47.89 -47.27 27.96
CA VAL A 2 48.51 -46.34 27.00
C VAL A 2 47.42 -45.93 26.03
N GLN A 3 46.95 -44.68 26.13
CA GLN A 3 46.03 -44.11 25.14
C GLN A 3 46.79 -43.85 23.83
N ASN A 4 46.22 -44.31 22.72
CA ASN A 4 46.78 -44.14 21.38
C ASN A 4 46.69 -42.67 20.94
N MET A 5 47.76 -41.90 21.19
CA MET A 5 47.82 -40.45 20.95
C MET A 5 47.53 -40.05 19.50
N THR A 6 47.81 -40.92 18.53
CA THR A 6 47.57 -40.65 17.10
C THR A 6 46.07 -40.48 16.81
N GLN A 7 45.21 -41.32 17.39
CA GLN A 7 43.76 -41.18 17.25
C GLN A 7 43.24 -39.91 17.93
N SER A 8 43.84 -39.51 19.06
CA SER A 8 43.47 -38.27 19.74
C SER A 8 43.82 -37.02 18.92
N ILE A 9 44.96 -37.02 18.22
CA ILE A 9 45.38 -35.92 17.34
C ILE A 9 44.45 -35.77 16.14
N GLU A 10 44.08 -36.86 15.47
CA GLU A 10 43.12 -36.82 14.35
C GLU A 10 41.73 -36.32 14.77
N VAL A 11 41.28 -36.70 15.97
CA VAL A 11 40.00 -36.22 16.52
C VAL A 11 40.07 -34.73 16.85
N LEU A 12 41.21 -34.24 17.36
CA LEU A 12 41.44 -32.81 17.59
C LEU A 12 41.44 -32.03 16.27
N ASP A 13 42.16 -32.49 15.25
CA ASP A 13 42.22 -31.85 13.93
C ASP A 13 40.82 -31.76 13.27
N ARG A 14 40.04 -32.85 13.31
CA ARG A 14 38.65 -32.85 12.83
C ARG A 14 37.70 -31.96 13.63
N ARG A 15 37.99 -31.66 14.90
CA ARG A 15 37.22 -30.69 15.70
C ARG A 15 37.61 -29.28 15.28
N THR A 16 38.91 -28.99 15.21
CA THR A 16 39.43 -27.70 14.77
C THR A 16 38.94 -27.32 13.37
N GLN A 17 38.92 -28.26 12.41
CA GLN A 17 38.36 -28.01 11.07
C GLN A 17 36.86 -27.69 11.09
N ARG A 18 36.07 -28.37 11.93
CA ARG A 18 34.64 -28.08 12.08
C ARG A 18 34.40 -26.73 12.73
N ASP A 19 35.19 -26.38 13.72
CA ASP A 19 35.10 -25.09 14.40
C ASP A 19 35.48 -23.94 13.45
N LEU A 20 36.52 -24.12 12.62
CA LEU A 20 36.89 -23.19 11.54
C LEU A 20 35.76 -22.98 10.53
N GLN A 21 35.15 -24.06 10.03
CA GLN A 21 34.01 -23.96 9.11
C GLN A 21 32.81 -23.25 9.74
N TYR A 22 32.57 -23.46 11.04
CA TYR A 22 31.51 -22.77 11.77
C TYR A 22 31.79 -21.27 11.88
N VAL A 23 33.03 -20.89 12.20
CA VAL A 23 33.48 -19.49 12.26
C VAL A 23 33.36 -18.80 10.90
N GLU A 24 33.83 -19.42 9.81
CA GLU A 24 33.71 -18.87 8.45
C GLU A 24 32.24 -18.64 8.04
N LYS A 25 31.36 -19.59 8.38
CA LYS A 25 29.92 -19.47 8.13
C LYS A 25 29.31 -18.32 8.93
N MET A 26 29.69 -18.18 10.20
CA MET A 26 29.28 -17.05 11.04
C MET A 26 29.77 -15.71 10.50
N GLU A 27 31.03 -15.62 10.07
CA GLU A 27 31.56 -14.38 9.47
C GLU A 27 30.78 -13.99 8.22
N THR A 28 30.43 -14.96 7.38
CA THR A 28 29.61 -14.73 6.18
C THR A 28 28.22 -14.21 6.54
N GLN A 29 27.58 -14.79 7.57
CA GLN A 29 26.29 -14.32 8.07
C GLN A 29 26.39 -12.91 8.67
N MET A 30 27.43 -12.62 9.45
CA MET A 30 27.69 -11.33 10.06
C MET A 30 27.90 -10.24 9.01
N ARG A 31 28.70 -10.49 7.98
CA ARG A 31 28.86 -9.55 6.85
C ARG A 31 27.53 -9.27 6.14
N GLY A 32 26.70 -10.31 5.97
CA GLY A 32 25.35 -10.17 5.43
C GLY A 32 24.43 -9.30 6.30
N LEU A 33 24.50 -9.47 7.62
CA LEU A 33 23.78 -8.64 8.60
C LEU A 33 24.25 -7.18 8.57
N GLU A 34 25.56 -6.94 8.59
CA GLU A 34 26.14 -5.59 8.51
C GLU A 34 25.70 -4.86 7.23
N SER A 35 25.70 -5.55 6.08
CA SER A 35 25.23 -4.99 4.83
C SER A 35 23.74 -4.60 4.90
N ARG A 36 22.91 -5.43 5.54
CA ARG A 36 21.47 -5.12 5.73
C ARG A 36 21.27 -3.94 6.67
N PHE A 37 22.04 -3.86 7.77
CA PHE A 37 21.98 -2.73 8.70
C PHE A 37 22.35 -1.42 8.01
N LYS A 38 23.45 -1.38 7.24
CA LYS A 38 23.83 -0.20 6.46
C LYS A 38 22.73 0.22 5.48
N GLN A 39 22.14 -0.74 4.77
CA GLN A 39 21.03 -0.45 3.85
C GLN A 39 19.81 0.16 4.58
N VAL A 40 19.47 -0.36 5.77
CA VAL A 40 18.37 0.17 6.58
C VAL A 40 18.67 1.60 7.06
N GLU A 41 19.89 1.86 7.53
CA GLU A 41 20.31 3.20 7.95
C GLU A 41 20.28 4.21 6.80
N GLU A 42 20.78 3.82 5.61
CA GLU A 42 20.76 4.66 4.42
C GLU A 42 19.33 4.96 3.96
N ASN A 43 18.46 3.94 3.92
CA ASN A 43 17.04 4.12 3.60
C ASN A 43 16.36 5.08 4.59
N HIS A 44 16.65 4.94 5.88
CA HIS A 44 16.11 5.82 6.91
C HIS A 44 16.58 7.28 6.74
N LYS A 45 17.87 7.49 6.47
CA LYS A 45 18.43 8.82 6.17
C LYS A 45 17.79 9.42 4.90
N GLN A 46 17.64 8.63 3.85
CA GLN A 46 16.98 9.07 2.61
C GLN A 46 15.52 9.45 2.84
N GLN A 47 14.78 8.66 3.64
CA GLN A 47 13.42 8.99 4.03
C GLN A 47 13.39 10.33 4.77
N LEU A 48 14.17 10.49 5.86
CA LEU A 48 14.22 11.74 6.63
C LEU A 48 14.62 12.96 5.78
N ALA A 49 15.44 12.77 4.75
CA ALA A 49 15.82 13.83 3.81
C ALA A 49 14.68 14.24 2.86
N ARG A 50 13.59 13.46 2.74
CA ARG A 50 12.44 13.82 1.90
C ARG A 50 11.72 15.03 2.50
N GLN A 51 11.80 16.16 1.79
CA GLN A 51 11.07 17.39 2.10
C GLN A 51 9.64 17.41 1.55
N TYR A 52 9.06 16.25 1.23
CA TYR A 52 7.67 16.20 0.77
C TYR A 52 6.72 16.26 1.97
N LYS A 53 5.60 16.95 1.76
CA LYS A 53 4.54 17.05 2.74
C LYS A 53 3.92 15.69 3.01
N VAL A 54 3.50 15.47 4.26
CA VAL A 54 2.76 14.29 4.68
C VAL A 54 1.36 14.72 5.09
N TRP A 55 0.34 14.04 4.57
CA TRP A 55 -1.03 14.23 4.99
C TRP A 55 -1.49 13.04 5.82
N TYR A 56 -2.03 13.33 6.99
CA TYR A 56 -2.51 12.33 7.93
C TYR A 56 -4.00 12.53 8.20
N MET A 57 -4.75 11.44 8.07
CA MET A 57 -6.19 11.38 8.29
C MET A 57 -6.44 10.31 9.34
N ASP A 58 -7.09 10.70 10.44
CA ASP A 58 -7.35 9.81 11.57
C ASP A 58 -8.76 9.20 11.47
N GLY A 59 -8.86 7.89 11.68
CA GLY A 59 -10.11 7.16 11.65
C GLY A 59 -10.72 6.96 10.26
N TYR A 60 -11.56 5.93 10.16
CA TYR A 60 -12.18 5.49 8.90
C TYR A 60 -13.58 6.07 8.67
N HIS A 61 -14.14 6.87 9.58
CA HIS A 61 -15.48 7.42 9.41
C HIS A 61 -15.71 8.68 10.23
N ASN A 62 -16.65 9.51 9.78
CA ASN A 62 -17.19 10.67 10.51
C ASN A 62 -16.14 11.69 11.00
N ASN A 63 -14.91 11.64 10.50
CA ASN A 63 -13.88 12.64 10.72
C ASN A 63 -13.80 13.57 9.50
N ARG A 64 -13.33 14.80 9.70
CA ARG A 64 -13.21 15.86 8.71
C ARG A 64 -11.93 16.70 8.87
N PHE A 65 -10.97 16.25 9.67
CA PHE A 65 -9.73 16.99 9.94
C PHE A 65 -8.52 16.29 9.33
N VAL A 66 -7.87 16.96 8.37
CA VAL A 66 -6.64 16.48 7.75
C VAL A 66 -5.47 17.22 8.37
N ARG A 67 -4.46 16.49 8.87
CA ARG A 67 -3.21 17.09 9.34
C ARG A 67 -2.20 17.11 8.21
N GLU A 68 -1.61 18.27 7.94
CA GLU A 68 -0.53 18.45 6.97
C GLU A 68 0.77 18.76 7.71
N TYR A 69 1.76 17.89 7.53
CA TYR A 69 3.13 18.07 8.02
C TYR A 69 4.02 18.52 6.85
N LYS A 70 4.96 19.42 7.11
CA LYS A 70 5.83 19.97 6.05
C LYS A 70 6.85 18.96 5.54
N SER A 71 7.20 17.96 6.35
CA SER A 71 8.14 16.91 6.02
C SER A 71 7.82 15.62 6.77
N ILE A 72 8.42 14.50 6.35
CA ILE A 72 8.37 13.26 7.13
C ILE A 72 9.10 13.40 8.47
N ALA A 73 10.14 14.24 8.56
CA ALA A 73 10.83 14.49 9.81
C ALA A 73 9.92 15.19 10.82
N ASP A 74 9.13 16.18 10.38
CA ASP A 74 8.12 16.82 11.22
C ASP A 74 7.04 15.82 11.64
N PHE A 75 6.58 14.98 10.71
CA PHE A 75 5.59 13.93 10.99
C PHE A 75 6.08 12.93 12.05
N MET A 76 7.35 12.53 12.00
CA MET A 76 7.91 11.50 12.89
C MET A 76 8.34 12.04 14.26
N ASN A 77 8.75 13.31 14.35
CA ASN A 77 9.44 13.84 15.53
C ASN A 77 8.71 15.01 16.21
N THR A 78 7.60 15.50 15.65
CA THR A 78 6.95 16.70 16.15
C THR A 78 5.42 16.63 16.04
N ASP A 79 4.73 17.48 16.79
CA ASP A 79 3.31 17.77 16.61
C ASP A 79 3.06 19.05 15.79
N ASN A 80 4.04 19.47 14.97
CA ASN A 80 3.94 20.68 14.18
C ASN A 80 3.24 20.43 12.83
N PHE A 81 1.91 20.50 12.84
CA PHE A 81 1.09 20.32 11.64
C PHE A 81 0.13 21.50 11.40
N THR A 82 -0.27 21.67 10.14
CA THR A 82 -1.42 22.50 9.78
C THR A 82 -2.67 21.63 9.77
N SER A 83 -3.75 22.08 10.43
CA SER A 83 -5.03 21.35 10.45
C SER A 83 -6.00 21.93 9.43
N HIS A 84 -6.39 21.13 8.45
CA HIS A 84 -7.38 21.47 7.44
C HIS A 84 -8.73 20.85 7.81
N ARG A 85 -9.76 21.68 7.92
CA ARG A 85 -11.13 21.21 8.20
C ARG A 85 -11.93 21.10 6.91
N LEU A 86 -12.28 19.88 6.52
CA LEU A 86 -13.12 19.60 5.37
C LEU A 86 -14.58 19.99 5.66
N PRO A 87 -15.35 20.45 4.64
CA PRO A 87 -16.75 20.82 4.82
C PRO A 87 -17.66 19.62 5.15
N HIS A 88 -17.27 18.43 4.74
CA HIS A 88 -17.99 17.18 4.98
C HIS A 88 -17.06 16.11 5.56
N PRO A 89 -17.56 15.23 6.43
CA PRO A 89 -16.81 14.07 6.86
C PRO A 89 -16.64 13.04 5.74
N TRP A 90 -15.62 12.18 5.88
CA TRP A 90 -15.34 11.10 4.94
C TRP A 90 -15.90 9.74 5.39
N SER A 91 -15.94 8.81 4.43
CA SER A 91 -16.24 7.39 4.58
C SER A 91 -15.01 6.56 4.22
N GLY A 92 -14.71 5.53 4.98
CA GLY A 92 -13.59 4.62 4.72
C GLY A 92 -12.22 5.22 4.95
N THR A 93 -11.22 4.56 4.37
CA THR A 93 -9.79 4.91 4.42
C THR A 93 -9.21 5.21 3.03
N GLY A 94 -10.04 5.26 1.99
CA GLY A 94 -9.61 5.44 0.60
C GLY A 94 -9.48 6.91 0.18
N GLN A 95 -8.92 7.77 1.04
CA GLN A 95 -8.69 9.18 0.69
C GLN A 95 -7.30 9.33 0.06
N VAL A 96 -7.21 10.13 -1.01
CA VAL A 96 -5.91 10.43 -1.65
C VAL A 96 -5.67 11.92 -1.75
N VAL A 97 -4.41 12.33 -1.57
CA VAL A 97 -3.97 13.69 -1.90
C VAL A 97 -3.22 13.67 -3.22
N TYR A 98 -3.74 14.42 -4.18
CA TYR A 98 -3.18 14.49 -5.52
C TYR A 98 -3.19 15.93 -6.05
N ASN A 99 -2.01 16.41 -6.45
CA ASN A 99 -1.80 17.75 -6.99
C ASN A 99 -2.39 18.88 -6.10
N GLY A 100 -2.15 18.82 -4.78
CA GLY A 100 -2.58 19.87 -3.85
C GLY A 100 -4.06 19.84 -3.43
N SER A 101 -4.83 18.86 -3.91
CA SER A 101 -6.20 18.61 -3.48
C SER A 101 -6.34 17.24 -2.82
N ILE A 102 -7.24 17.13 -1.84
CA ILE A 102 -7.70 15.84 -1.33
C ILE A 102 -8.95 15.40 -2.08
N TYR A 103 -9.00 14.11 -2.38
CA TYR A 103 -10.14 13.42 -2.97
C TYR A 103 -10.63 12.41 -1.94
N PHE A 104 -11.91 12.44 -1.63
CA PHE A 104 -12.48 11.55 -0.61
C PHE A 104 -13.94 11.22 -0.90
N ASN A 105 -14.38 10.06 -0.42
CA ASN A 105 -15.79 9.70 -0.41
C ASN A 105 -16.51 10.42 0.74
N LYS A 106 -17.54 11.19 0.42
CA LYS A 106 -18.39 11.86 1.41
C LYS A 106 -19.16 10.83 2.23
N PHE A 107 -19.11 10.97 3.56
CA PHE A 107 -19.78 10.09 4.51
C PHE A 107 -21.23 9.76 4.12
N GLN A 108 -21.60 8.48 4.20
CA GLN A 108 -22.94 7.95 3.89
C GLN A 108 -23.45 8.31 2.49
N SER A 109 -22.56 8.36 1.49
CA SER A 109 -22.94 8.57 0.11
C SER A 109 -21.95 7.93 -0.85
N HIS A 110 -22.31 7.84 -2.13
CA HIS A 110 -21.39 7.55 -3.23
C HIS A 110 -20.87 8.82 -3.95
N ILE A 111 -20.77 9.93 -3.22
CA ILE A 111 -20.27 11.19 -3.77
C ILE A 111 -18.77 11.31 -3.49
N ILE A 112 -17.99 11.56 -4.53
CA ILE A 112 -16.58 11.95 -4.44
C ILE A 112 -16.49 13.46 -4.36
N ILE A 113 -15.65 13.96 -3.45
CA ILE A 113 -15.37 15.37 -3.27
C ILE A 113 -13.89 15.62 -3.53
N LYS A 114 -13.59 16.62 -4.36
CA LYS A 114 -12.28 17.25 -4.48
C LYS A 114 -12.28 18.53 -3.68
N PHE A 115 -11.42 18.61 -2.67
CA PHE A 115 -11.19 19.80 -1.86
C PHE A 115 -9.77 20.30 -2.08
N ASP A 116 -9.63 21.58 -2.41
CA ASP A 116 -8.34 22.22 -2.63
C ASP A 116 -7.82 22.85 -1.32
N PHE A 117 -6.63 22.44 -0.89
CA PHE A 117 -6.05 22.91 0.36
C PHE A 117 -5.62 24.39 0.31
N LYS A 118 -5.29 24.91 -0.87
CA LYS A 118 -4.83 26.29 -1.04
C LYS A 118 -6.00 27.27 -0.95
N THR A 119 -7.13 26.96 -1.59
CA THR A 119 -8.34 27.79 -1.53
C THR A 119 -9.25 27.45 -0.35
N SER A 120 -8.95 26.37 0.39
CA SER A 120 -9.77 25.85 1.49
C SER A 120 -11.25 25.64 1.09
N SER A 121 -11.49 25.14 -0.11
CA SER A 121 -12.85 25.02 -0.66
C SER A 121 -13.04 23.75 -1.49
N ILE A 122 -14.30 23.34 -1.62
CA ILE A 122 -14.68 22.26 -2.55
C ILE A 122 -14.53 22.79 -3.96
N SER A 123 -13.60 22.21 -4.72
CA SER A 123 -13.41 22.54 -6.14
C SER A 123 -14.38 21.77 -7.02
N LYS A 124 -14.68 20.52 -6.64
CA LYS A 124 -15.57 19.65 -7.42
C LYS A 124 -16.24 18.59 -6.55
N THR A 125 -17.45 18.22 -6.94
CA THR A 125 -18.15 17.04 -6.43
C THR A 125 -18.69 16.23 -7.61
N ARG A 126 -18.76 14.92 -7.43
CA ARG A 126 -19.35 14.02 -8.43
C ARG A 126 -19.94 12.79 -7.76
N THR A 127 -21.12 12.39 -8.22
CA THR A 127 -21.71 11.09 -7.90
C THR A 127 -21.01 10.00 -8.71
N LEU A 128 -20.60 8.92 -8.04
CA LEU A 128 -20.11 7.70 -8.66
C LEU A 128 -21.30 6.77 -8.87
N ASP A 129 -21.84 6.80 -10.09
CA ASP A 129 -23.11 6.16 -10.40
C ASP A 129 -23.09 4.65 -10.06
N TYR A 130 -24.15 4.19 -9.40
CA TYR A 130 -24.35 2.81 -8.95
C TYR A 130 -23.35 2.25 -7.93
N ALA A 131 -22.35 3.03 -7.50
CA ALA A 131 -21.44 2.59 -6.45
C ALA A 131 -22.22 2.33 -5.16
N GLY A 132 -21.99 1.16 -4.56
CA GLY A 132 -22.43 0.91 -3.19
C GLY A 132 -21.65 1.78 -2.21
N TYR A 133 -22.29 2.09 -1.09
CA TYR A 133 -21.74 2.91 -0.03
C TYR A 133 -22.37 2.50 1.29
N ASN A 134 -21.79 2.99 2.40
CA ASN A 134 -22.31 2.74 3.74
C ASN A 134 -22.30 1.24 4.14
N ASN A 135 -21.14 0.58 3.99
CA ASN A 135 -20.92 -0.84 4.24
C ASN A 135 -21.75 -1.78 3.34
N MET A 136 -22.11 -1.34 2.14
CA MET A 136 -22.76 -2.18 1.15
C MET A 136 -21.76 -3.09 0.43
N TYR A 137 -20.60 -2.59 0.02
CA TYR A 137 -19.54 -3.36 -0.65
C TYR A 137 -18.14 -2.96 -0.14
N HIS A 138 -17.96 -3.02 1.18
CA HIS A 138 -16.66 -2.80 1.84
C HIS A 138 -15.63 -3.89 1.49
N TYR A 139 -14.33 -3.62 1.75
CA TYR A 139 -13.30 -4.66 1.83
C TYR A 139 -13.56 -5.62 2.99
N ALA A 140 -12.89 -6.76 3.03
CA ALA A 140 -13.15 -7.84 3.99
C ALA A 140 -13.11 -7.41 5.47
N TRP A 141 -12.41 -6.32 5.82
CA TRP A 141 -12.36 -5.79 7.19
C TRP A 141 -13.52 -4.84 7.56
N GLY A 142 -14.31 -4.38 6.59
CA GLY A 142 -15.43 -3.46 6.83
C GLY A 142 -15.02 -1.98 6.77
N GLY A 143 -15.48 -1.20 7.76
CA GLY A 143 -15.03 0.18 7.96
C GLY A 143 -15.46 1.20 6.93
N HIS A 144 -16.60 0.99 6.27
CA HIS A 144 -17.12 1.87 5.21
C HIS A 144 -16.15 2.07 4.04
N SER A 145 -15.29 1.10 3.78
CA SER A 145 -14.30 1.06 2.69
C SER A 145 -14.93 0.70 1.33
N ASP A 146 -16.16 1.14 1.09
CA ASP A 146 -16.93 0.80 -0.10
C ASP A 146 -16.30 1.37 -1.39
N ILE A 147 -15.80 2.59 -1.29
CA ILE A 147 -15.17 3.33 -2.39
C ILE A 147 -13.77 3.71 -1.96
N ASP A 148 -12.81 3.30 -2.78
CA ASP A 148 -11.40 3.45 -2.53
C ASP A 148 -10.77 4.25 -3.67
N LEU A 149 -10.22 5.43 -3.38
CA LEU A 149 -9.57 6.26 -4.38
C LEU A 149 -8.09 5.95 -4.41
N MET A 150 -7.51 5.89 -5.60
CA MET A 150 -6.12 5.50 -5.78
C MET A 150 -5.43 6.41 -6.79
N VAL A 151 -4.12 6.54 -6.68
CA VAL A 151 -3.30 7.27 -7.63
C VAL A 151 -2.15 6.39 -8.09
N ASP A 152 -1.92 6.38 -9.40
CA ASP A 152 -0.75 5.74 -10.01
C ASP A 152 -0.14 6.65 -11.09
N GLU A 153 0.77 6.10 -11.89
CA GLU A 153 1.39 6.79 -13.01
C GLU A 153 0.39 7.27 -14.08
N GLY A 154 -0.76 6.60 -14.18
CA GLY A 154 -1.83 6.88 -15.13
C GLY A 154 -2.87 7.90 -14.65
N GLY A 155 -2.87 8.27 -13.37
CA GLY A 155 -3.71 9.33 -12.81
C GLY A 155 -4.55 8.89 -11.61
N LEU A 156 -5.79 9.40 -11.54
CA LEU A 156 -6.73 9.16 -10.44
C LEU A 156 -7.70 8.03 -10.80
N TRP A 157 -7.93 7.13 -9.86
CA TRP A 157 -8.83 5.99 -9.98
C TRP A 157 -9.80 5.92 -8.82
N ALA A 158 -10.96 5.31 -9.06
CA ALA A 158 -11.87 4.86 -8.03
C ALA A 158 -12.10 3.35 -8.17
N VAL A 159 -11.95 2.63 -7.06
CA VAL A 159 -12.18 1.19 -6.94
C VAL A 159 -13.34 0.98 -5.98
N TYR A 160 -14.41 0.40 -6.49
CA TYR A 160 -15.68 0.25 -5.78
C TYR A 160 -16.38 -1.01 -6.26
N ALA A 161 -17.64 -1.23 -5.87
CA ALA A 161 -18.45 -2.28 -6.47
C ALA A 161 -19.89 -1.80 -6.64
N THR A 162 -20.61 -2.51 -7.51
CA THR A 162 -22.00 -2.20 -7.88
C THR A 162 -22.85 -3.46 -7.79
N ASN A 163 -24.16 -3.28 -7.64
CA ASN A 163 -25.10 -4.39 -7.68
C ASN A 163 -25.15 -5.03 -9.08
N GLN A 164 -25.00 -4.22 -10.13
CA GLN A 164 -24.99 -4.66 -11.52
C GLN A 164 -23.81 -5.59 -11.83
N ASN A 165 -22.66 -5.39 -11.17
CA ASN A 165 -21.51 -6.30 -11.27
C ASN A 165 -21.49 -7.36 -10.16
N ALA A 166 -22.66 -7.68 -9.58
CA ALA A 166 -22.81 -8.69 -8.53
C ALA A 166 -21.88 -8.50 -7.30
N GLY A 167 -21.56 -7.25 -6.95
CA GLY A 167 -20.64 -6.94 -5.85
C GLY A 167 -19.16 -7.19 -6.15
N ASN A 168 -18.81 -7.52 -7.39
CA ASN A 168 -17.43 -7.58 -7.85
C ASN A 168 -16.86 -6.17 -8.07
N ILE A 169 -15.55 -6.06 -7.91
CA ILE A 169 -14.81 -4.80 -8.04
C ILE A 169 -15.04 -4.21 -9.43
N VAL A 170 -15.31 -2.90 -9.46
CA VAL A 170 -15.33 -2.04 -10.62
C VAL A 170 -14.22 -1.01 -10.45
N ILE A 171 -13.42 -0.84 -11.49
CA ILE A 171 -12.36 0.17 -11.56
C ILE A 171 -12.86 1.28 -12.46
N SER A 172 -12.76 2.55 -12.04
CA SER A 172 -13.07 3.70 -12.89
C SER A 172 -11.91 4.67 -12.92
N LYS A 173 -11.47 5.07 -14.12
CA LYS A 173 -10.50 6.14 -14.30
C LYS A 173 -11.23 7.48 -14.21
N LEU A 174 -10.75 8.38 -13.36
CA LEU A 174 -11.35 9.68 -13.15
C LEU A 174 -10.47 10.78 -13.73
N ASP A 175 -11.09 11.78 -14.36
CA ASP A 175 -10.41 13.03 -14.62
C ASP A 175 -10.20 13.78 -13.28
N PRO A 176 -8.97 14.10 -12.87
CA PRO A 176 -8.69 14.69 -11.56
C PRO A 176 -9.18 16.13 -11.42
N ASN A 177 -9.56 16.81 -12.50
CA ASN A 177 -10.03 18.19 -12.46
C ASN A 177 -11.56 18.27 -12.37
N THR A 178 -12.23 17.41 -13.13
CA THR A 178 -13.68 17.43 -13.30
C THR A 178 -14.39 16.32 -12.53
N LEU A 179 -13.66 15.32 -12.04
CA LEU A 179 -14.14 14.07 -11.45
C LEU A 179 -15.01 13.23 -12.39
N GLN A 180 -15.03 13.54 -13.70
CA GLN A 180 -15.76 12.73 -14.66
C GLN A 180 -15.13 11.34 -14.76
N VAL A 181 -15.98 10.31 -14.81
CA VAL A 181 -15.56 8.96 -15.17
C VAL A 181 -15.19 8.96 -16.64
N LEU A 182 -13.91 8.72 -16.93
CA LEU A 182 -13.39 8.63 -18.28
C LEU A 182 -13.66 7.25 -18.89
N GLN A 183 -13.48 6.21 -18.08
CA GLN A 183 -13.69 4.82 -18.47
C GLN A 183 -13.86 3.95 -17.21
N SER A 184 -14.59 2.84 -17.35
CA SER A 184 -14.80 1.85 -16.29
C SER A 184 -14.52 0.44 -16.77
N TRP A 185 -14.07 -0.42 -15.86
CA TRP A 185 -13.80 -1.84 -16.08
C TRP A 185 -14.46 -2.66 -14.98
N ALA A 186 -15.27 -3.63 -15.40
CA ALA A 186 -15.83 -4.63 -14.49
C ALA A 186 -14.84 -5.77 -14.32
N THR A 187 -14.49 -6.08 -13.07
CA THR A 187 -13.70 -7.26 -12.73
C THR A 187 -14.61 -8.40 -12.29
N ASN A 188 -14.03 -9.58 -12.07
CA ASN A 188 -14.71 -10.75 -11.51
C ASN A 188 -14.33 -11.04 -10.05
N HIS A 189 -13.69 -10.09 -9.36
CA HIS A 189 -13.22 -10.27 -7.99
C HIS A 189 -14.21 -9.66 -6.97
N PRO A 190 -14.78 -10.43 -6.03
CA PRO A 190 -15.72 -9.91 -5.04
C PRO A 190 -15.04 -8.92 -4.07
N LYS A 191 -15.50 -7.66 -4.01
CA LYS A 191 -14.85 -6.63 -3.17
C LYS A 191 -14.83 -7.00 -1.68
N ARG A 192 -15.90 -7.66 -1.19
CA ARG A 192 -16.00 -8.16 0.20
C ARG A 192 -15.02 -9.29 0.54
N SER A 193 -14.40 -9.93 -0.47
CA SER A 193 -13.37 -10.95 -0.27
C SER A 193 -11.94 -10.39 -0.41
N ALA A 194 -11.78 -9.17 -0.91
CA ALA A 194 -10.50 -8.49 -1.00
C ALA A 194 -10.08 -7.94 0.38
N GLY A 195 -8.82 -8.13 0.75
CA GLY A 195 -8.26 -7.50 1.95
C GLY A 195 -8.13 -6.00 1.81
N GLU A 196 -7.43 -5.60 0.76
CA GLU A 196 -7.14 -4.25 0.28
C GLU A 196 -6.73 -4.36 -1.20
N ALA A 197 -6.70 -3.24 -1.91
CA ALA A 197 -6.20 -3.18 -3.29
C ALA A 197 -5.42 -1.90 -3.55
N PHE A 198 -4.64 -1.87 -4.64
CA PHE A 198 -3.90 -0.69 -5.09
C PHE A 198 -3.70 -0.73 -6.61
N MET A 199 -3.49 0.44 -7.22
CA MET A 199 -3.19 0.58 -8.65
C MET A 199 -1.71 0.87 -8.88
N ILE A 200 -1.10 0.22 -9.87
CA ILE A 200 0.22 0.57 -10.41
C ILE A 200 0.17 0.45 -11.93
N CYS A 201 0.58 1.49 -12.67
CA CYS A 201 0.60 1.51 -14.14
C CYS A 201 -0.69 0.99 -14.81
N GLY A 202 -1.86 1.34 -14.29
CA GLY A 202 -3.16 0.90 -14.81
C GLY A 202 -3.51 -0.56 -14.50
N THR A 203 -2.79 -1.22 -13.60
CA THR A 203 -3.10 -2.58 -13.13
C THR A 203 -3.57 -2.54 -11.69
N LEU A 204 -4.74 -3.13 -11.42
CA LEU A 204 -5.27 -3.31 -10.07
C LEU A 204 -4.63 -4.55 -9.46
N TYR A 205 -4.04 -4.41 -8.29
CA TYR A 205 -3.52 -5.50 -7.47
C TYR A 205 -4.38 -5.66 -6.24
N VAL A 206 -4.76 -6.90 -5.92
CA VAL A 206 -5.67 -7.20 -4.80
C VAL A 206 -5.03 -8.19 -3.86
N THR A 207 -5.17 -7.93 -2.55
CA THR A 207 -4.74 -8.86 -1.51
C THR A 207 -5.83 -9.87 -1.17
N ASN A 208 -5.44 -11.10 -0.82
CA ASN A 208 -6.37 -12.19 -0.49
C ASN A 208 -7.07 -12.05 0.87
N GLY A 209 -6.68 -11.05 1.66
CA GLY A 209 -7.22 -10.81 2.99
C GLY A 209 -6.44 -9.73 3.72
N TYR A 210 -7.05 -9.17 4.76
CA TYR A 210 -6.49 -8.07 5.54
C TYR A 210 -5.69 -8.54 6.78
N SER A 211 -5.82 -9.81 7.15
CA SER A 211 -5.22 -10.42 8.34
C SER A 211 -4.13 -11.44 7.99
N GLY A 212 -3.61 -12.19 8.98
CA GLY A 212 -2.44 -13.06 8.79
C GLY A 212 -2.48 -13.94 7.53
N GLY A 213 -1.31 -14.14 6.90
CA GLY A 213 -1.21 -14.88 5.63
C GLY A 213 -1.60 -14.06 4.39
N THR A 214 -1.68 -12.73 4.51
CA THR A 214 -1.88 -11.83 3.37
C THR A 214 -0.83 -12.04 2.29
N LYS A 215 -1.27 -12.05 1.04
CA LYS A 215 -0.46 -11.94 -0.17
C LYS A 215 -1.21 -11.15 -1.22
N VAL A 216 -0.49 -10.54 -2.16
CA VAL A 216 -1.11 -10.01 -3.38
C VAL A 216 -1.32 -11.20 -4.31
N TYR A 217 -2.58 -11.48 -4.67
CA TYR A 217 -2.95 -12.73 -5.31
C TYR A 217 -3.76 -12.61 -6.59
N TYR A 218 -4.20 -11.40 -6.91
CA TYR A 218 -5.01 -11.14 -8.09
C TYR A 218 -4.54 -9.82 -8.71
N ALA A 219 -4.37 -9.82 -10.03
CA ALA A 219 -4.05 -8.65 -10.82
C ALA A 219 -5.07 -8.51 -11.96
N PHE A 220 -5.55 -7.29 -12.20
CA PHE A 220 -6.40 -6.96 -13.35
C PHE A 220 -5.77 -5.82 -14.15
N GLN A 221 -5.47 -6.08 -15.41
CA GLN A 221 -4.83 -5.14 -16.32
C GLN A 221 -5.91 -4.39 -17.13
N THR A 222 -5.99 -3.06 -16.97
CA THR A 222 -7.04 -2.25 -17.61
C THR A 222 -6.84 -2.07 -19.12
N ASN A 223 -5.61 -2.12 -19.61
CA ASN A 223 -5.27 -1.99 -21.03
C ASN A 223 -5.84 -3.16 -21.87
N THR A 224 -5.70 -4.40 -21.39
CA THR A 224 -6.16 -5.62 -22.04
C THR A 224 -7.50 -6.09 -21.52
N SER A 225 -7.98 -5.54 -20.40
CA SER A 225 -9.16 -6.00 -19.67
C SER A 225 -9.09 -7.48 -19.28
N THR A 226 -7.89 -7.95 -18.94
CA THR A 226 -7.62 -9.33 -18.51
C THR A 226 -7.18 -9.38 -17.06
N TYR A 227 -7.40 -10.51 -16.41
CA TYR A 227 -6.93 -10.77 -15.07
C TYR A 227 -6.07 -12.02 -14.99
N GLU A 228 -5.27 -12.10 -13.94
CA GLU A 228 -4.49 -13.28 -13.59
C GLU A 228 -4.43 -13.44 -12.07
N TYR A 229 -4.34 -14.69 -11.62
CA TYR A 229 -3.98 -14.97 -10.24
C TYR A 229 -2.46 -15.01 -10.13
N ILE A 230 -1.94 -14.26 -9.16
CA ILE A 230 -0.52 -14.13 -8.88
C ILE A 230 -0.22 -14.62 -7.46
N ASP A 231 1.06 -14.68 -7.10
CA ASP A 231 1.48 -15.04 -5.75
C ASP A 231 2.68 -14.20 -5.34
N ILE A 232 2.40 -12.96 -4.94
CA ILE A 232 3.44 -12.05 -4.43
C ILE A 232 3.38 -12.08 -2.89
N PRO A 233 4.43 -12.57 -2.22
CA PRO A 233 4.50 -12.56 -0.77
C PRO A 233 4.33 -11.14 -0.20
N PHE A 234 3.46 -10.99 0.79
CA PHE A 234 3.21 -9.72 1.46
C PHE A 234 3.38 -9.90 2.97
N GLN A 235 4.30 -9.15 3.59
CA GLN A 235 4.55 -9.27 5.02
C GLN A 235 3.57 -8.42 5.84
N ASN A 236 2.42 -8.99 6.17
CA ASN A 236 1.46 -8.37 7.08
C ASN A 236 1.91 -8.52 8.55
N LYS A 237 2.82 -7.65 8.99
CA LYS A 237 3.46 -7.74 10.31
C LYS A 237 2.49 -7.57 11.50
N TYR A 238 1.43 -6.79 11.35
CA TYR A 238 0.51 -6.45 12.44
C TYR A 238 -0.90 -7.03 12.29
N SER A 239 -1.08 -7.92 11.31
CA SER A 239 -2.26 -8.78 11.12
C SER A 239 -3.61 -8.08 10.94
N HIS A 240 -3.64 -6.78 10.61
CA HIS A 240 -4.88 -6.05 10.33
C HIS A 240 -4.63 -4.81 9.46
N ILE A 241 -4.50 -5.03 8.15
CA ILE A 241 -4.36 -3.95 7.16
C ILE A 241 -5.73 -3.31 6.93
N SER A 242 -5.82 -1.99 7.05
CA SER A 242 -7.06 -1.23 6.79
C SER A 242 -6.88 -0.10 5.79
N MET A 243 -5.70 -0.02 5.16
CA MET A 243 -5.36 0.91 4.09
C MET A 243 -4.09 0.38 3.41
N LEU A 244 -4.02 0.46 2.08
CA LEU A 244 -2.82 0.11 1.31
C LEU A 244 -2.74 0.94 0.02
N ASP A 245 -2.11 2.11 0.09
CA ASP A 245 -2.07 3.07 -1.02
C ASP A 245 -0.70 3.13 -1.70
N TYR A 246 -0.70 3.07 -3.03
CA TYR A 246 0.51 3.26 -3.82
C TYR A 246 0.82 4.75 -4.04
N ASN A 247 2.10 5.10 -3.90
CA ASN A 247 2.61 6.40 -4.30
C ASN A 247 3.57 6.23 -5.50
N PRO A 248 3.18 6.69 -6.72
CA PRO A 248 4.01 6.54 -7.91
C PRO A 248 5.32 7.33 -7.86
N LYS A 249 5.37 8.41 -7.07
CA LYS A 249 6.57 9.22 -6.91
C LYS A 249 7.63 8.49 -6.08
N ASP A 250 7.17 7.80 -5.05
CA ASP A 250 8.05 7.14 -4.07
C ASP A 250 8.24 5.65 -4.37
N ARG A 251 7.45 5.10 -5.31
CA ARG A 251 7.39 3.67 -5.66
C ARG A 251 7.27 2.79 -4.43
N ALA A 252 6.35 3.17 -3.55
CA ALA A 252 6.12 2.51 -2.28
C ALA A 252 4.62 2.46 -1.95
N LEU A 253 4.23 1.42 -1.20
CA LEU A 253 2.91 1.30 -0.62
C LEU A 253 2.93 1.87 0.80
N TYR A 254 1.97 2.73 1.09
CA TYR A 254 1.68 3.30 2.40
C TYR A 254 0.52 2.52 2.99
N ALA A 255 0.74 1.91 4.15
CA ALA A 255 -0.26 1.08 4.79
C ALA A 255 -0.58 1.55 6.20
N TRP A 256 -1.84 1.38 6.58
CA TRP A 256 -2.26 1.37 7.97
C TRP A 256 -2.49 -0.07 8.38
N ASN A 257 -1.78 -0.52 9.42
CA ASN A 257 -1.82 -1.89 9.88
C ASN A 257 -1.91 -1.93 11.40
N ASN A 258 -3.10 -2.17 11.93
CA ASN A 258 -3.38 -2.28 13.37
C ASN A 258 -2.73 -1.17 14.22
N GLY A 259 -2.98 0.09 13.86
CA GLY A 259 -2.43 1.26 14.56
C GLY A 259 -0.99 1.63 14.19
N HIS A 260 -0.37 0.89 13.26
CA HIS A 260 0.98 1.16 12.78
C HIS A 260 0.94 1.66 11.34
N GLN A 261 1.68 2.73 11.06
CA GLN A 261 1.97 3.13 9.70
C GLN A 261 3.16 2.34 9.18
N VAL A 262 3.00 1.71 8.02
CA VAL A 262 4.02 0.83 7.44
C VAL A 262 4.25 1.23 5.99
N LEU A 263 5.51 1.29 5.58
CA LEU A 263 5.91 1.56 4.21
C LEU A 263 6.52 0.28 3.61
N TYR A 264 6.00 -0.14 2.45
CA TYR A 264 6.54 -1.26 1.69
C TYR A 264 7.14 -0.74 0.39
N ASN A 265 8.44 -0.94 0.19
CA ASN A 265 9.07 -0.59 -1.08
C ASN A 265 8.59 -1.54 -2.18
N VAL A 266 8.26 -0.98 -3.36
CA VAL A 266 7.83 -1.75 -4.52
C VAL A 266 8.98 -1.87 -5.51
N THR A 267 9.23 -3.09 -5.99
CA THR A 267 10.16 -3.35 -7.10
C THR A 267 9.35 -3.80 -8.30
N LEU A 268 9.45 -3.05 -9.39
CA LEU A 268 8.79 -3.37 -10.66
C LEU A 268 9.83 -3.95 -11.62
N PHE A 269 9.53 -5.10 -12.21
CA PHE A 269 10.36 -5.71 -13.25
C PHE A 269 9.73 -5.46 -14.62
N HIS A 270 10.49 -4.87 -15.54
CA HIS A 270 10.13 -4.92 -16.95
C HIS A 270 10.47 -6.31 -17.47
N VAL A 271 9.46 -7.15 -17.66
CA VAL A 271 9.64 -8.43 -18.35
C VAL A 271 9.42 -8.17 -19.84
N ILE A 272 10.51 -8.03 -20.60
CA ILE A 272 10.43 -8.13 -22.07
C ILE A 272 10.12 -9.59 -22.37
N ARG A 273 8.89 -9.87 -22.81
CA ARG A 273 8.56 -11.21 -23.29
C ARG A 273 9.24 -11.39 -24.64
N SER A 274 9.97 -12.49 -24.78
CA SER A 274 10.74 -12.85 -25.97
C SER A 274 9.89 -13.09 -27.22
N ASP A 275 8.58 -12.98 -27.12
CA ASP A 275 7.64 -13.16 -28.25
C ASP A 275 7.50 -11.88 -29.11
N GLU A 276 8.24 -10.81 -28.76
CA GLU A 276 8.34 -9.55 -29.53
C GLU A 276 9.73 -9.32 -30.17
N LEU A 277 10.57 -10.38 -30.26
CA LEU A 277 11.84 -10.41 -31.02
C LEU A 277 11.73 -11.40 -32.19
#